data_AF-A0A972LZQ9-F1
#
_entry.id   AF-A0A972LZQ9-F1
#
_cell.length_a   1.000
_cell.length_b   1.000
_cell.length_c   1.000
_cell.angle_alpha   90.00
_cell.angle_beta   90.00
_cell.angle_gamma   90.00
#
_symmetry.space_group_name_H-M   'P 1'
#
loop_
_entity.id
_entity.type
_entity.pdbx_description
1 polymer ?
#
loop_
_entity_poly.entity_id
_entity_poly.type
_entity_poly.pdbx_seq_one_letter_code
_entity_poly.pdbx_strand_id
1 'polypeptide(L)'
;MTIFIELLLIFMFLYMLYQYRDYWAFIVSIFLLGLIMEVLGVNYIHAYDYHGFLLMPFGVPLAIPSGWAIIIFTSIQIIGRSNLSIVLYPFATAFFTLIIDIALDPVMAHAGVWVWKKGLQPSTDFMGIPLYNFWGWFLAGFVVGLSYIFLSNMRKPAWWIYVMWGLSYPILWLSGMFALKYVPYLVMYYVLWGLMLFIGIIVKLYGFTKEVVPQDIVMIRWAFYLTSFIVFFWSGLYATKPYLIVPVVLSLLIEIFGTSMYDVL
;
A
#
# COMPACT_ATOMS: atom_id res chain seq x y z
N MET A 1 -4.38 -21.34 -1.98
CA MET A 1 -3.48 -20.19 -1.81
C MET A 1 -4.27 -18.90 -1.58
N THR A 2 -5.13 -18.49 -2.51
CA THR A 2 -6.04 -17.31 -2.38
C THR A 2 -6.89 -17.33 -1.12
N ILE A 3 -7.52 -18.46 -0.76
CA ILE A 3 -8.30 -18.63 0.49
C ILE A 3 -7.44 -18.36 1.73
N PHE A 4 -6.18 -18.82 1.72
CA PHE A 4 -5.27 -18.57 2.85
C PHE A 4 -4.94 -17.07 2.97
N ILE A 5 -4.64 -16.40 1.85
CA ILE A 5 -4.39 -14.96 1.81
C ILE A 5 -5.63 -14.20 2.30
N GLU A 6 -6.82 -14.60 1.89
CA GLU A 6 -8.08 -13.98 2.30
C GLU A 6 -8.31 -14.07 3.80
N LEU A 7 -8.21 -15.27 4.38
CA LEU A 7 -8.38 -15.47 5.80
C LEU A 7 -7.32 -14.71 6.61
N LEU A 8 -6.07 -14.67 6.13
CA LEU A 8 -4.98 -13.95 6.77
C LEU A 8 -5.25 -12.44 6.81
N LEU A 9 -5.59 -11.83 5.67
CA LEU A 9 -5.84 -10.39 5.58
C LEU A 9 -7.08 -9.97 6.36
N ILE A 10 -8.15 -10.77 6.31
CA ILE A 10 -9.35 -10.51 7.11
C ILE A 10 -9.03 -10.62 8.60
N PHE A 11 -8.29 -11.65 9.02
CA PHE A 11 -7.89 -11.81 10.42
C PHE A 11 -7.04 -10.61 10.91
N MET A 12 -6.03 -10.20 10.14
CA MET A 12 -5.19 -9.04 10.49
C MET A 12 -6.01 -7.75 10.56
N PHE A 13 -6.96 -7.57 9.65
CA PHE A 13 -7.83 -6.39 9.64
C PHE A 13 -8.75 -6.35 10.86
N LEU A 14 -9.38 -7.49 11.21
CA LEU A 14 -10.22 -7.58 12.41
C LEU A 14 -9.40 -7.41 13.69
N TYR A 15 -8.20 -8.00 13.75
CA TYR A 15 -7.26 -7.79 14.85
C TYR A 15 -6.92 -6.30 14.99
N MET A 16 -6.59 -5.63 13.89
CA MET A 16 -6.26 -4.20 13.89
C MET A 16 -7.45 -3.34 14.34
N LEU A 17 -8.68 -3.65 13.92
CA LEU A 17 -9.89 -2.98 14.41
C LEU A 17 -10.11 -3.16 15.92
N TYR A 18 -9.81 -4.35 16.44
CA TYR A 18 -9.94 -4.64 17.87
C TYR A 18 -8.85 -3.92 18.69
N GLN A 19 -7.60 -4.03 18.27
CA GLN A 19 -6.43 -3.51 18.97
C GLN A 19 -6.40 -1.96 18.92
N TYR A 20 -6.72 -1.38 17.77
CA TYR A 20 -6.76 0.07 17.54
C TYR A 20 -8.19 0.59 17.47
N ARG A 21 -9.04 0.13 18.39
CA ARG A 21 -10.46 0.50 18.42
C ARG A 21 -10.70 2.00 18.46
N ASP A 22 -9.81 2.81 19.03
CA ASP A 22 -9.97 4.27 19.06
C ASP A 22 -9.84 4.90 17.66
N TYR A 23 -9.20 4.19 16.71
CA TYR A 23 -9.04 4.57 15.32
C TYR A 23 -10.00 3.83 14.38
N TRP A 24 -11.01 3.12 14.90
CA TRP A 24 -11.88 2.26 14.08
C TRP A 24 -12.50 2.99 12.88
N ALA A 25 -13.02 4.21 13.09
CA ALA A 25 -13.67 4.98 12.04
C ALA A 25 -12.67 5.38 10.93
N PHE A 26 -11.44 5.68 11.32
CA PHE A 26 -10.37 6.00 10.39
C PHE A 26 -9.96 4.76 9.58
N ILE A 27 -9.74 3.63 10.26
CA ILE A 27 -9.42 2.34 9.62
C ILE A 27 -10.50 1.93 8.61
N VAL A 28 -11.77 2.00 9.03
CA VAL A 28 -12.92 1.68 8.17
C VAL A 28 -13.01 2.65 6.98
N SER A 29 -12.68 3.93 7.17
CA SER A 29 -12.66 4.89 6.05
C SER A 29 -11.64 4.53 4.98
N ILE A 30 -10.45 4.05 5.37
CA ILE A 30 -9.41 3.59 4.43
C ILE A 30 -9.85 2.30 3.73
N PHE A 31 -10.48 1.37 4.46
CA PHE A 31 -11.07 0.17 3.88
C PHE A 31 -12.11 0.51 2.80
N LEU A 32 -13.03 1.44 3.10
CA LEU A 32 -14.05 1.86 2.14
C LEU A 32 -13.44 2.57 0.93
N LEU A 33 -12.39 3.37 1.14
CA LEU A 33 -11.63 3.98 0.06
C LEU A 33 -11.02 2.92 -0.86
N GLY A 34 -10.33 1.93 -0.30
CA GLY A 34 -9.79 0.80 -1.05
C GLY A 34 -10.88 0.07 -1.82
N LEU A 35 -12.01 -0.23 -1.18
CA LEU A 35 -13.12 -0.94 -1.82
C LEU A 35 -13.68 -0.18 -3.02
N ILE A 36 -13.87 1.14 -2.89
CA ILE A 36 -14.33 2.00 -3.99
C ILE A 36 -13.34 1.93 -5.16
N MET A 37 -12.05 2.03 -4.87
CA MET A 37 -10.99 2.02 -5.89
C MET A 37 -10.91 0.69 -6.62
N GLU A 38 -10.99 -0.41 -5.88
CA GLU A 38 -11.02 -1.76 -6.44
C GLU A 38 -12.27 -1.98 -7.31
N VAL A 39 -13.44 -1.53 -6.85
CA VAL A 39 -14.69 -1.61 -7.62
C VAL A 39 -14.58 -0.79 -8.91
N LEU A 40 -13.98 0.41 -8.87
CA LEU A 40 -13.70 1.22 -10.05
C LEU A 40 -12.74 0.49 -11.02
N GLY A 41 -11.65 -0.06 -10.49
CA GLY A 41 -10.65 -0.81 -11.25
C GLY A 41 -11.22 -2.03 -11.97
N VAL A 42 -11.99 -2.85 -11.26
CA VAL A 42 -12.55 -4.12 -11.77
C VAL A 42 -13.77 -3.88 -12.67
N ASN A 43 -14.75 -3.09 -12.22
CA ASN A 43 -16.07 -3.03 -12.87
C ASN A 43 -16.22 -1.90 -13.89
N TYR A 44 -15.42 -0.84 -13.80
CA TYR A 44 -15.59 0.34 -14.66
C TYR A 44 -14.41 0.55 -15.61
N ILE A 45 -13.20 0.33 -15.11
CA ILE A 45 -11.96 0.46 -15.89
C ILE A 45 -11.57 -0.87 -16.52
N HIS A 46 -12.00 -1.98 -15.94
CA HIS A 46 -11.61 -3.34 -16.32
C HIS A 46 -10.08 -3.48 -16.39
N ALA A 47 -9.37 -3.00 -15.37
CA ALA A 47 -7.92 -3.03 -15.33
C ALA A 47 -7.37 -4.44 -15.02
N TYR A 48 -8.04 -5.19 -14.15
CA TYR A 48 -7.64 -6.53 -13.72
C TYR A 48 -8.86 -7.31 -13.21
N ASP A 49 -8.70 -8.62 -13.07
CA ASP A 49 -9.68 -9.52 -12.46
C ASP A 49 -9.06 -10.30 -11.28
N TYR A 50 -9.90 -10.60 -10.29
CA TYR A 50 -9.57 -11.49 -9.17
C TYR A 50 -10.18 -12.88 -9.36
N HIS A 51 -9.47 -13.91 -8.92
CA HIS A 51 -9.95 -15.29 -8.97
C HIS A 51 -9.66 -16.05 -7.68
N GLY A 52 -10.55 -16.98 -7.31
CA GLY A 52 -10.30 -17.97 -6.25
C GLY A 52 -10.47 -17.47 -4.81
N PHE A 53 -11.04 -16.30 -4.60
CA PHE A 53 -11.44 -15.79 -3.27
C PHE A 53 -12.88 -16.20 -2.93
N LEU A 54 -13.21 -16.28 -1.63
CA LEU A 54 -14.52 -16.68 -1.13
C LEU A 54 -15.49 -15.50 -1.02
N LEU A 55 -15.03 -14.35 -0.53
CA LEU A 55 -15.87 -13.20 -0.20
C LEU A 55 -15.62 -12.06 -1.19
N MET A 56 -16.33 -12.08 -2.32
CA MET A 56 -16.12 -11.14 -3.43
C MET A 56 -17.34 -10.26 -3.76
N PRO A 57 -17.81 -9.38 -2.85
CA PRO A 57 -18.89 -8.46 -3.20
C PRO A 57 -18.46 -7.55 -4.36
N PHE A 58 -19.36 -7.36 -5.33
CA PHE A 58 -19.09 -6.60 -6.55
C PHE A 58 -17.86 -7.10 -7.35
N GLY A 59 -17.48 -8.37 -7.21
CA GLY A 59 -16.31 -8.93 -7.88
C GLY A 59 -14.96 -8.57 -7.24
N VAL A 60 -14.96 -7.88 -6.09
CA VAL A 60 -13.75 -7.49 -5.35
C VAL A 60 -13.63 -8.32 -4.08
N PRO A 61 -12.53 -9.07 -3.86
CA PRO A 61 -12.34 -9.81 -2.62
C PRO A 61 -12.21 -8.85 -1.44
N LEU A 62 -12.96 -9.07 -0.35
CA LEU A 62 -12.90 -8.24 0.86
C LEU A 62 -11.49 -8.18 1.48
N ALA A 63 -10.68 -9.20 1.24
CA ALA A 63 -9.27 -9.24 1.64
C ALA A 63 -8.45 -8.07 1.09
N ILE A 64 -8.75 -7.62 -0.14
CA ILE A 64 -7.99 -6.56 -0.79
C ILE A 64 -8.18 -5.21 -0.09
N PRO A 65 -9.40 -4.65 0.07
CA PRO A 65 -9.60 -3.42 0.82
C PRO A 65 -9.19 -3.54 2.30
N SER A 66 -9.23 -4.75 2.89
CA SER A 66 -8.60 -5.01 4.19
C SER A 66 -7.09 -4.78 4.14
N GLY A 67 -6.40 -5.26 3.10
CA GLY A 67 -4.99 -4.99 2.84
C GLY A 67 -4.69 -3.49 2.70
N TRP A 68 -5.48 -2.76 1.92
CA TRP A 68 -5.38 -1.29 1.80
C TRP A 68 -5.40 -0.60 3.17
N ALA A 69 -6.38 -0.95 4.01
CA ALA A 69 -6.51 -0.38 5.35
C ALA A 69 -5.31 -0.70 6.22
N ILE A 70 -4.85 -1.95 6.23
CA ILE A 70 -3.70 -2.38 7.03
C ILE A 70 -2.43 -1.64 6.60
N ILE A 71 -2.11 -1.65 5.30
CA ILE A 71 -0.87 -1.07 4.75
C ILE A 71 -0.79 0.43 5.07
N ILE A 72 -1.86 1.18 4.78
CA ILE A 72 -1.85 2.63 4.97
C ILE A 72 -1.88 3.00 6.45
N PHE A 73 -2.73 2.34 7.25
CA PHE A 73 -2.82 2.63 8.69
C PHE A 73 -1.50 2.32 9.41
N THR A 74 -0.89 1.18 9.14
CA THR A 74 0.41 0.82 9.75
C THR A 74 1.52 1.77 9.32
N SER A 75 1.50 2.26 8.07
CA SER A 75 2.43 3.30 7.60
C SER A 75 2.28 4.59 8.40
N ILE A 76 1.03 5.03 8.66
CA ILE A 76 0.72 6.20 9.50
C ILE A 76 1.17 5.98 10.94
N GLN A 77 1.00 4.78 11.50
CA GLN A 77 1.45 4.49 12.86
C GLN A 77 2.98 4.55 12.98
N ILE A 78 3.70 4.03 12.00
CA ILE A 78 5.17 4.11 11.97
C ILE A 78 5.60 5.58 11.83
N ILE A 79 5.12 6.28 10.80
CA ILE A 79 5.50 7.67 10.53
C ILE A 79 4.99 8.64 11.60
N GLY A 80 3.89 8.30 12.29
CA GLY A 80 3.32 8.99 13.45
C GLY A 80 4.29 9.19 14.62
N ARG A 81 5.26 8.28 14.76
CA ARG A 81 6.25 8.26 15.85
C ARG A 81 7.54 8.99 15.49
N SER A 82 7.52 9.67 14.35
CA SER A 82 8.67 10.29 13.75
C SER A 82 8.59 11.82 13.98
N ASN A 83 9.74 12.49 14.07
CA ASN A 83 9.88 13.96 14.15
C ASN A 83 9.74 14.66 12.79
N LEU A 84 9.17 13.99 11.79
CA LEU A 84 9.05 14.59 10.47
C LEU A 84 8.14 15.82 10.50
N SER A 85 8.51 16.82 9.69
CA SER A 85 7.68 18.00 9.53
C SER A 85 6.34 17.64 8.89
N ILE A 86 5.33 18.49 9.10
CA ILE A 86 4.01 18.41 8.45
C ILE A 86 4.11 18.28 6.92
N VAL A 87 5.18 18.81 6.32
CA VAL A 87 5.42 18.72 4.88
C VAL A 87 5.91 17.33 4.49
N LEU A 88 6.82 16.72 5.26
CA LEU A 88 7.45 15.44 4.92
C LEU A 88 6.61 14.22 5.33
N TYR A 89 5.73 14.37 6.31
CA TYR A 89 4.91 13.29 6.85
C TYR A 89 4.05 12.56 5.78
N PRO A 90 3.32 13.26 4.88
CA PRO A 90 2.52 12.58 3.85
C PRO A 90 3.38 11.83 2.84
N PHE A 91 4.55 12.37 2.48
CA PHE A 91 5.50 11.72 1.58
C PHE A 91 6.10 10.45 2.20
N ALA A 92 6.46 10.50 3.48
CA ALA A 92 6.95 9.32 4.19
C ALA A 92 5.85 8.25 4.34
N THR A 93 4.60 8.66 4.61
CA THR A 93 3.45 7.75 4.65
C THR A 93 3.21 7.08 3.29
N ALA A 94 3.24 7.86 2.21
CA ALA A 94 3.15 7.38 0.83
C ALA A 94 4.26 6.37 0.50
N PHE A 95 5.48 6.68 0.91
CA PHE A 95 6.64 5.81 0.72
C PHE A 95 6.48 4.46 1.43
N PHE A 96 6.16 4.46 2.73
CA PHE A 96 5.94 3.23 3.48
C PHE A 96 4.73 2.42 2.99
N THR A 97 3.73 3.09 2.42
CA THR A 97 2.60 2.42 1.76
C THR A 97 3.09 1.71 0.49
N LEU A 98 3.80 2.44 -0.38
CA LEU A 98 4.23 1.96 -1.68
C LEU A 98 5.23 0.79 -1.62
N ILE A 99 6.14 0.77 -0.64
CA ILE A 99 7.16 -0.30 -0.55
C ILE A 99 6.57 -1.70 -0.36
N ILE A 100 5.39 -1.81 0.28
CA ILE A 100 4.68 -3.09 0.42
C ILE A 100 4.10 -3.49 -0.94
N ASP A 101 3.44 -2.57 -1.65
CA ASP A 101 2.86 -2.84 -2.97
C ASP A 101 3.93 -3.31 -3.98
N ILE A 102 5.09 -2.64 -4.02
CA ILE A 102 6.24 -3.04 -4.85
C ILE A 102 6.71 -4.47 -4.56
N ALA A 103 6.62 -4.92 -3.30
CA ALA A 103 6.99 -6.27 -2.90
C ALA A 103 5.88 -7.31 -3.13
N LEU A 104 4.62 -6.89 -3.14
CA LEU A 104 3.48 -7.79 -3.18
C LEU A 104 2.99 -8.03 -4.62
N ASP A 105 2.70 -6.97 -5.33
CA ASP A 105 1.97 -7.00 -6.60
C ASP A 105 2.68 -7.82 -7.68
N PRO A 106 3.99 -7.60 -7.95
CA PRO A 106 4.70 -8.39 -8.96
C PRO A 106 4.65 -9.90 -8.71
N VAL A 107 4.69 -10.33 -7.45
CA VAL A 107 4.65 -11.76 -7.09
C VAL A 107 3.23 -12.30 -7.27
N MET A 108 2.24 -11.59 -6.74
CA MET A 108 0.84 -12.03 -6.76
C MET A 108 0.26 -12.10 -8.16
N ALA A 109 0.57 -11.12 -9.02
CA ALA A 109 0.13 -11.13 -10.41
C ALA A 109 0.73 -12.31 -11.19
N HIS A 110 2.03 -12.57 -10.97
CA HIS A 110 2.72 -13.68 -11.62
C HIS A 110 2.31 -15.05 -11.09
N ALA A 111 1.85 -15.12 -9.84
CA ALA A 111 1.25 -16.30 -9.24
C ALA A 111 -0.23 -16.50 -9.64
N GLY A 112 -0.81 -15.57 -10.41
CA GLY A 112 -2.18 -15.64 -10.92
C GLY A 112 -3.25 -15.34 -9.86
N VAL A 113 -2.89 -14.67 -8.76
CA VAL A 113 -3.84 -14.26 -7.70
C VAL A 113 -4.79 -13.17 -8.20
N TRP A 114 -4.24 -12.22 -8.96
CA TRP A 114 -4.98 -11.28 -9.78
C TRP A 114 -4.30 -11.15 -11.15
N VAL A 115 -5.11 -10.96 -12.19
CA VAL A 115 -4.63 -10.94 -13.57
C VAL A 115 -4.88 -9.57 -14.17
N TRP A 116 -3.80 -8.83 -14.42
CA TRP A 116 -3.84 -7.56 -15.13
C TRP A 116 -4.22 -7.77 -16.60
N LYS A 117 -5.24 -7.04 -17.08
CA LYS A 117 -5.67 -7.12 -18.47
C LYS A 117 -4.68 -6.37 -19.35
N LYS A 118 -4.16 -7.05 -20.39
CA LYS A 118 -3.19 -6.52 -21.37
C LYS A 118 -3.73 -5.40 -22.28
N GLY A 119 -4.89 -4.80 -21.96
CA GLY A 119 -5.62 -3.87 -22.82
C GLY A 119 -5.38 -2.38 -22.55
N LEU A 120 -4.84 -2.00 -21.39
CA LEU A 120 -4.70 -0.57 -21.04
C LEU A 120 -3.35 0.05 -21.45
N GLN A 121 -2.31 -0.74 -21.72
CA GLN A 121 -1.14 -0.39 -22.56
C GLN A 121 -0.12 -1.56 -22.60
N PRO A 122 0.45 -1.93 -23.77
CA PRO A 122 1.41 -3.04 -23.86
C PRO A 122 2.87 -2.74 -23.48
N SER A 123 3.21 -1.54 -23.00
CA SER A 123 4.62 -1.09 -22.93
C SER A 123 5.08 -0.47 -21.60
N THR A 124 4.27 -0.49 -20.53
CA THR A 124 4.49 0.36 -19.33
C THR A 124 4.31 -0.36 -18.00
N ASP A 125 4.87 -1.57 -17.91
CA ASP A 125 4.77 -2.41 -16.72
C ASP A 125 6.10 -2.55 -16.00
N PHE A 126 6.12 -2.35 -14.68
CA PHE A 126 7.21 -2.79 -13.81
C PHE A 126 6.92 -4.22 -13.37
N MET A 127 7.72 -5.16 -13.87
CA MET A 127 7.57 -6.60 -13.55
C MET A 127 6.13 -7.10 -13.75
N GLY A 128 5.48 -6.71 -14.85
CA GLY A 128 4.12 -7.14 -15.20
C GLY A 128 2.99 -6.39 -14.48
N ILE A 129 3.32 -5.34 -13.72
CA ILE A 129 2.35 -4.47 -13.04
C ILE A 129 2.39 -3.08 -13.67
N PRO A 130 1.25 -2.52 -14.10
CA PRO A 130 1.23 -1.19 -14.69
C PRO A 130 1.73 -0.12 -13.72
N LEU A 131 2.57 0.81 -14.21
CA LEU A 131 3.18 1.82 -13.34
C LEU A 131 2.17 2.77 -12.67
N TYR A 132 0.97 2.93 -13.24
CA TYR A 132 -0.10 3.71 -12.62
C TYR A 132 -0.64 3.08 -11.33
N ASN A 133 -0.43 1.78 -11.11
CA ASN A 133 -0.76 1.11 -9.85
C ASN A 133 0.09 1.65 -8.71
N PHE A 134 1.41 1.63 -8.89
CA PHE A 134 2.39 2.17 -7.94
C PHE A 134 2.15 3.67 -7.68
N TRP A 135 1.84 4.42 -8.73
CA TRP A 135 1.46 5.83 -8.57
C TRP A 135 0.18 5.99 -7.73
N GLY A 136 -0.80 5.11 -7.92
CA GLY A 136 -1.99 5.06 -7.09
C GLY A 136 -1.67 4.80 -5.63
N TRP A 137 -0.93 3.74 -5.31
CA TRP A 137 -0.54 3.45 -3.93
C TRP A 137 0.24 4.59 -3.27
N PHE A 138 1.13 5.24 -4.01
CA PHE A 138 1.82 6.44 -3.53
C PHE A 138 0.83 7.57 -3.22
N LEU A 139 -0.05 7.92 -4.17
CA LEU A 139 -1.05 8.96 -3.97
C LEU A 139 -2.04 8.62 -2.84
N ALA A 140 -2.40 7.35 -2.68
CA ALA A 140 -3.30 6.90 -1.61
C ALA A 140 -2.67 7.16 -0.24
N GLY A 141 -1.43 6.69 -0.03
CA GLY A 141 -0.71 6.95 1.20
C GLY A 141 -0.45 8.45 1.43
N PHE A 142 -0.19 9.22 0.37
CA PHE A 142 -0.01 10.67 0.46
C PHE A 142 -1.29 11.38 0.90
N VAL A 143 -2.41 11.14 0.22
CA VAL A 143 -3.70 11.79 0.52
C VAL A 143 -4.19 11.40 1.90
N VAL A 144 -4.11 10.11 2.26
CA VAL A 144 -4.54 9.65 3.59
C VAL A 144 -3.60 10.18 4.67
N GLY A 145 -2.28 10.19 4.45
CA GLY A 145 -1.31 10.79 5.36
C GLY A 145 -1.55 12.29 5.57
N LEU A 146 -1.82 13.03 4.50
CA LEU A 146 -2.19 14.45 4.57
C LEU A 146 -3.50 14.66 5.35
N SER A 147 -4.50 13.84 5.06
CA SER A 147 -5.80 13.85 5.75
C SER A 147 -5.61 13.60 7.26
N TYR A 148 -4.76 12.65 7.62
CA TYR A 148 -4.46 12.34 9.01
C TYR A 148 -3.92 13.56 9.77
N ILE A 149 -2.98 14.31 9.18
CA ILE A 149 -2.42 15.51 9.83
C ILE A 149 -3.48 16.61 9.98
N PHE A 150 -4.28 16.87 8.95
CA PHE A 150 -5.30 17.91 9.05
C PHE A 150 -6.36 17.56 10.09
N LEU A 151 -6.74 16.29 10.17
CA LEU A 151 -7.81 15.81 11.04
C LEU A 151 -7.35 15.58 12.49
N SER A 152 -6.09 15.20 12.71
CA SER A 152 -5.52 15.10 14.07
C SER A 152 -5.43 16.46 14.77
N ASN A 153 -5.33 17.55 14.00
CA ASN A 153 -5.40 18.92 14.50
C ASN A 153 -6.86 19.38 14.78
N MET A 154 -7.88 18.59 14.41
CA MET A 154 -9.27 18.88 14.73
C MET A 154 -9.68 18.20 16.04
N ARG A 155 -10.38 18.93 16.92
CA ARG A 155 -10.82 18.38 18.23
C ARG A 155 -11.74 17.16 18.13
N LYS A 156 -12.60 17.10 17.10
CA LYS A 156 -13.58 16.01 16.84
C LYS A 156 -13.95 15.97 15.34
N PRO A 157 -13.05 15.52 14.45
CA PRO A 157 -13.40 15.38 13.05
C PRO A 157 -14.52 14.34 12.91
N ALA A 158 -15.58 14.70 12.19
CA ALA A 158 -16.64 13.75 11.90
C ALA A 158 -16.14 12.69 10.90
N TRP A 159 -16.59 11.44 11.05
CA TRP A 159 -16.13 10.31 10.22
C TRP A 159 -16.31 10.56 8.71
N TRP A 160 -17.34 11.32 8.30
CA TRP A 160 -17.59 11.67 6.90
C TRP A 160 -16.55 12.60 6.30
N ILE A 161 -15.78 13.33 7.11
CA ILE A 161 -14.67 14.17 6.62
C ILE A 161 -13.55 13.27 6.08
N TYR A 162 -13.26 12.15 6.76
CA TYR A 162 -12.31 11.16 6.27
C TYR A 162 -12.77 10.55 4.94
N VAL A 163 -14.08 10.30 4.80
CA VAL A 163 -14.67 9.79 3.56
C VAL A 163 -14.57 10.82 2.43
N MET A 164 -14.93 12.07 2.68
CA MET A 164 -14.86 13.16 1.69
C MET A 164 -13.42 13.42 1.22
N TRP A 165 -12.45 13.39 2.13
CA TRP A 165 -11.04 13.50 1.78
C TRP A 165 -10.54 12.26 1.03
N GLY A 166 -11.00 11.07 1.42
CA GLY A 166 -10.77 9.84 0.65
C GLY A 166 -11.29 9.94 -0.79
N LEU A 167 -12.44 10.59 -1.03
CA LEU A 167 -12.99 10.77 -2.38
C LEU A 167 -12.17 11.72 -3.27
N SER A 168 -11.27 12.53 -2.71
CA SER A 168 -10.31 13.30 -3.52
C SER A 168 -9.27 12.39 -4.19
N TYR A 169 -8.99 11.21 -3.62
CA TYR A 169 -8.03 10.26 -4.17
C TYR A 169 -8.47 9.65 -5.51
N PRO A 170 -9.69 9.10 -5.70
CA PRO A 170 -10.15 8.64 -7.02
C PRO A 170 -9.98 9.68 -8.12
N ILE A 171 -10.24 10.96 -7.82
CA ILE A 171 -10.09 12.08 -8.77
C ILE A 171 -8.60 12.26 -9.12
N LEU A 172 -7.73 12.32 -8.11
CA LEU A 172 -6.29 12.46 -8.30
C LEU A 172 -5.71 11.25 -9.03
N TRP A 173 -6.16 10.04 -8.72
CA TRP A 173 -5.71 8.82 -9.37
C TRP A 173 -6.14 8.77 -10.84
N LEU A 174 -7.40 9.05 -11.15
CA LEU A 174 -7.88 9.13 -12.54
C LEU A 174 -7.10 10.20 -13.31
N SER A 175 -6.91 11.39 -12.71
CA SER A 175 -6.11 12.45 -13.34
C SER A 175 -4.65 12.02 -13.57
N GLY A 176 -4.09 11.25 -12.64
CA GLY A 176 -2.78 10.64 -12.72
C GLY A 176 -2.70 9.64 -13.87
N MET A 177 -3.65 8.72 -14.00
CA MET A 177 -3.70 7.76 -15.12
C MET A 177 -3.69 8.49 -16.47
N PHE A 178 -4.46 9.56 -16.61
CA PHE A 178 -4.45 10.37 -17.82
C PHE A 178 -3.12 11.10 -18.04
N ALA A 179 -2.54 11.68 -17.00
CA ALA A 179 -1.24 12.36 -17.09
C ALA A 179 -0.09 11.39 -17.44
N LEU A 180 -0.11 10.17 -16.89
CA LEU A 180 0.89 9.14 -17.10
C LEU A 180 0.92 8.59 -18.52
N LYS A 181 -0.17 8.77 -19.30
CA LYS A 181 -0.17 8.53 -20.75
C LYS A 181 0.82 9.44 -21.50
N TYR A 182 1.18 10.59 -20.92
CA TYR A 182 1.96 11.64 -21.59
C TYR A 182 3.35 11.88 -20.98
N VAL A 183 3.70 11.25 -19.85
CA VAL A 183 5.01 11.39 -19.21
C VAL A 183 5.97 10.30 -19.70
N PRO A 184 7.20 10.63 -20.15
CA PRO A 184 8.18 9.63 -20.57
C PRO A 184 8.52 8.63 -19.46
N TYR A 185 8.46 7.34 -19.77
CA TYR A 185 8.48 6.25 -18.79
C TYR A 185 9.75 6.14 -17.94
N LEU A 186 10.93 6.40 -18.55
CA LEU A 186 12.20 6.47 -17.82
C LEU A 186 12.17 7.57 -16.76
N VAL A 187 11.53 8.71 -17.05
CA VAL A 187 11.43 9.82 -16.12
C VAL A 187 10.63 9.41 -14.90
N MET A 188 9.48 8.76 -15.08
CA MET A 188 8.69 8.29 -13.94
C MET A 188 9.43 7.22 -13.11
N TYR A 189 10.08 6.25 -13.76
CA TYR A 189 10.85 5.22 -13.05
C TYR A 189 11.95 5.86 -12.18
N TYR A 190 12.77 6.74 -12.74
CA TYR A 190 13.83 7.42 -11.99
C TYR A 190 13.29 8.42 -10.97
N VAL A 191 12.16 9.07 -11.24
CA VAL A 191 11.51 9.98 -10.29
C VAL A 191 10.96 9.20 -9.10
N LEU A 192 10.29 8.07 -9.31
CA LEU A 192 9.80 7.23 -8.22
C LEU A 192 10.97 6.68 -7.39
N TRP A 193 11.95 6.04 -8.02
CA TRP A 193 13.12 5.53 -7.30
C TRP A 193 13.96 6.63 -6.64
N GLY A 194 14.12 7.77 -7.31
CA GLY A 194 14.81 8.95 -6.78
C GLY A 194 14.09 9.55 -5.59
N LEU A 195 12.76 9.70 -5.66
CA LEU A 195 11.93 10.14 -4.54
C LEU A 195 11.96 9.13 -3.40
N MET A 196 11.90 7.84 -3.70
CA MET A 196 11.98 6.76 -2.72
C MET A 196 13.30 6.80 -1.93
N LEU A 197 14.43 6.89 -2.63
CA LEU A 197 15.75 7.01 -2.00
C LEU A 197 15.91 8.33 -1.25
N PHE A 198 15.44 9.43 -1.84
CA PHE A 198 15.52 10.76 -1.23
C PHE A 198 14.67 10.83 0.05
N ILE A 199 13.43 10.34 0.03
CA ILE A 199 12.56 10.27 1.20
C ILE A 199 13.17 9.34 2.24
N GLY A 200 13.68 8.15 1.86
CA GLY A 200 14.36 7.25 2.80
C GLY A 200 15.56 7.91 3.51
N ILE A 201 16.36 8.70 2.77
CA ILE A 201 17.49 9.47 3.31
C ILE A 201 16.98 10.59 4.23
N ILE A 202 15.97 11.35 3.82
CA ILE A 202 15.42 12.45 4.62
C ILE A 202 14.79 11.93 5.91
N VAL A 203 14.04 10.83 5.82
CA VAL A 203 13.45 10.13 6.96
C VAL A 203 14.56 9.68 7.92
N LYS A 204 15.65 9.09 7.42
CA LYS A 204 16.84 8.75 8.23
C LYS A 204 17.48 9.96 8.92
N LEU A 205 17.67 11.06 8.18
CA LEU A 205 18.44 12.20 8.66
C LEU A 205 17.65 13.11 9.61
N TYR A 206 16.34 13.19 9.46
CA TYR A 206 15.51 14.21 10.12
C TYR A 206 14.29 13.64 10.86
N GLY A 207 14.01 12.35 10.73
CA GLY A 207 12.68 11.82 11.00
C GLY A 207 12.49 11.04 12.28
N PHE A 208 13.50 10.57 13.02
CA PHE A 208 13.24 9.53 14.04
C PHE A 208 13.48 10.00 15.48
N THR A 209 12.46 9.83 16.31
CA THR A 209 12.60 9.81 17.78
C THR A 209 12.83 8.38 18.25
N LYS A 210 13.23 8.20 19.51
CA LYS A 210 13.21 6.89 20.19
C LYS A 210 11.80 6.47 20.64
N GLU A 211 10.74 6.93 19.97
CA GLU A 211 9.41 6.42 20.29
C GLU A 211 9.25 4.99 19.82
N VAL A 212 8.64 4.16 20.67
CA VAL A 212 8.50 2.73 20.39
C VAL A 212 7.38 2.52 19.38
N VAL A 213 7.69 1.85 18.26
CA VAL A 213 6.67 1.34 17.35
C VAL A 213 6.12 0.03 17.94
N PRO A 214 4.79 -0.09 18.11
CA PRO A 214 4.17 -1.32 18.57
C PRO A 214 4.61 -2.52 17.73
N GLN A 215 5.04 -3.58 18.39
CA GLN A 215 5.60 -4.76 17.73
C GLN A 215 4.61 -5.42 16.76
N ASP A 216 3.32 -5.40 17.10
CA ASP A 216 2.23 -5.88 16.27
C ASP A 216 2.13 -5.15 14.92
N ILE A 217 2.33 -3.82 14.88
CA ILE A 217 2.38 -3.05 13.63
C ILE A 217 3.50 -3.54 12.71
N VAL A 218 4.70 -3.76 13.28
CA VAL A 218 5.85 -4.25 12.52
C VAL A 218 5.59 -5.67 12.03
N MET A 219 5.08 -6.55 12.90
CA MET A 219 4.77 -7.95 12.56
C MET A 219 3.71 -8.06 11.45
N ILE A 220 2.64 -7.26 11.52
CA ILE A 220 1.57 -7.25 10.51
C ILE A 220 2.14 -6.84 9.15
N ARG A 221 3.03 -5.83 9.11
CA ARG A 221 3.69 -5.42 7.87
C ARG A 221 4.64 -6.49 7.35
N TRP A 222 5.44 -7.09 8.22
CA TRP A 222 6.32 -8.22 7.88
C TRP A 222 5.56 -9.40 7.30
N ALA A 223 4.32 -9.62 7.72
CA ALA A 223 3.49 -10.67 7.18
C ALA A 223 3.16 -10.47 5.69
N PHE A 224 3.12 -9.24 5.15
CA PHE A 224 2.98 -9.03 3.70
C PHE A 224 4.20 -9.53 2.94
N TYR A 225 5.40 -9.18 3.40
CA TYR A 225 6.65 -9.67 2.79
C TYR A 225 6.76 -11.19 2.89
N LEU A 226 6.44 -11.76 4.07
CA LEU A 226 6.42 -13.20 4.26
C LEU A 226 5.40 -13.87 3.32
N THR A 227 4.22 -13.27 3.15
CA THR A 227 3.22 -13.77 2.21
C THR A 227 3.74 -13.74 0.78
N SER A 228 4.41 -12.67 0.34
CA SER A 228 5.09 -12.62 -0.96
C SER A 228 6.13 -13.73 -1.10
N PHE A 229 6.98 -13.94 -0.09
CA PHE A 229 7.96 -15.03 -0.10
C PHE A 229 7.30 -16.40 -0.24
N ILE A 230 6.27 -16.68 0.56
CA ILE A 230 5.55 -17.95 0.53
C ILE A 230 4.94 -18.16 -0.85
N VAL A 231 4.24 -17.17 -1.41
CA VAL A 231 3.62 -17.25 -2.73
C VAL A 231 4.66 -17.44 -3.83
N PHE A 232 5.80 -16.75 -3.75
CA PHE A 232 6.90 -16.87 -4.71
C PHE A 232 7.45 -18.29 -4.79
N PHE A 233 7.71 -18.93 -3.64
CA PHE A 233 8.20 -20.30 -3.60
C PHE A 233 7.10 -21.32 -3.93
N TRP A 234 5.91 -21.17 -3.34
CA TRP A 234 4.78 -22.06 -3.54
C TRP A 234 4.36 -22.15 -5.02
N SER A 235 4.38 -21.03 -5.73
CA SER A 235 3.97 -20.95 -7.13
C SER A 235 5.09 -21.36 -8.11
N GLY A 236 6.26 -21.77 -7.63
CA GLY A 236 7.39 -22.15 -8.48
C GLY A 236 8.05 -20.98 -9.22
N LEU A 237 7.78 -19.73 -8.82
CA LEU A 237 8.34 -18.54 -9.47
C LEU A 237 9.86 -18.43 -9.29
N TYR A 238 10.42 -19.06 -8.26
CA TYR A 238 11.87 -19.16 -8.07
C TYR A 238 12.60 -19.82 -9.24
N ALA A 239 11.97 -20.76 -9.94
CA ALA A 239 12.57 -21.46 -11.07
C ALA A 239 12.38 -20.73 -12.41
N THR A 240 11.25 -20.03 -12.57
CA THR A 240 10.85 -19.44 -13.85
C THR A 240 11.10 -17.94 -13.94
N LYS A 241 11.00 -17.22 -12.81
CA LYS A 241 11.10 -15.76 -12.69
C LYS A 241 11.83 -15.35 -11.40
N PRO A 242 13.08 -15.79 -11.19
CA PRO A 242 13.81 -15.53 -9.94
C PRO A 242 13.98 -14.05 -9.61
N TYR A 243 14.01 -13.18 -10.64
CA TYR A 243 14.16 -11.73 -10.48
C TYR A 243 13.03 -11.08 -9.66
N LEU A 244 11.85 -11.71 -9.53
CA LEU A 244 10.73 -11.18 -8.74
C LEU A 244 11.04 -11.13 -7.23
N ILE A 245 12.04 -11.87 -6.75
CA ILE A 245 12.45 -11.83 -5.34
C ILE A 245 13.18 -10.53 -4.97
N VAL A 246 13.78 -9.85 -5.95
CA VAL A 246 14.59 -8.65 -5.75
C VAL A 246 13.79 -7.52 -5.09
N PRO A 247 12.63 -7.07 -5.63
CA PRO A 247 11.82 -6.04 -4.97
C PRO A 247 11.32 -6.47 -3.59
N VAL A 248 11.02 -7.76 -3.37
CA VAL A 248 10.61 -8.27 -2.05
C VAL A 248 11.72 -8.07 -1.02
N VAL A 249 12.94 -8.53 -1.33
CA VAL A 249 14.09 -8.42 -0.44
C VAL A 249 14.47 -6.96 -0.21
N LEU A 250 14.55 -6.15 -1.28
CA LEU A 250 14.93 -4.75 -1.17
C LEU A 250 13.92 -3.95 -0.34
N SER A 251 12.62 -4.12 -0.59
CA SER A 251 11.58 -3.45 0.19
C SER A 251 11.57 -3.91 1.64
N LEU A 252 11.82 -5.20 1.93
CA LEU A 252 11.95 -5.70 3.30
C LEU A 252 13.19 -5.11 3.99
N LEU A 253 14.33 -5.01 3.30
CA LEU A 253 15.53 -4.38 3.86
C LEU A 253 15.30 -2.89 4.15
N ILE A 254 14.58 -2.19 3.27
CA ILE A 254 14.17 -0.80 3.49
C ILE A 254 13.23 -0.71 4.70
N GLU A 255 12.26 -1.62 4.83
CA GLU A 255 11.34 -1.68 5.96
C GLU A 255 12.09 -1.94 7.28
N ILE A 256 12.98 -2.96 7.32
CA ILE A 256 13.81 -3.27 8.49
C ILE A 256 14.70 -2.07 8.83
N PHE A 257 15.34 -1.47 7.83
CA PHE A 257 16.16 -0.29 8.05
C PHE A 257 15.33 0.88 8.59
N GLY A 258 14.14 1.11 8.05
CA GLY A 258 13.22 2.16 8.50
C GLY A 258 12.61 1.92 9.87
N THR A 259 12.39 0.65 10.26
CA THR A 259 11.75 0.27 11.53
C THR A 259 12.75 0.00 12.65
N SER A 260 13.96 -0.49 12.35
CA SER A 260 15.05 -0.70 13.33
C SER A 260 15.58 0.60 13.94
N MET A 261 15.21 1.75 13.38
CA MET A 261 15.49 3.06 13.96
C MET A 261 14.55 3.44 15.11
N TYR A 262 13.52 2.62 15.38
CA TYR A 262 12.68 2.71 16.56
C TYR A 262 13.05 1.63 17.57
N ASP A 263 12.91 1.92 18.87
CA ASP A 263 12.98 0.88 19.89
C ASP A 263 11.75 -0.03 19.69
N VAL A 264 11.96 -1.31 19.42
CA VAL A 264 10.87 -2.31 19.34
C VAL A 264 10.81 -3.00 20.70
N LEU A 265 9.65 -2.87 21.39
CA LEU A 265 9.39 -3.56 22.67
C LEU A 265 8.84 -4.98 22.43
#